data_AF-A0A7E6EQ32-F1
#
_entry.id   AF-A0A7E6EQ32-F1
#
_cell.length_a   1.000
_cell.length_b   1.000
_cell.length_c   1.000
_cell.angle_alpha   90.00
_cell.angle_beta   90.00
_cell.angle_gamma   90.00
#
_symmetry.space_group_name_H-M   'P 1'
#
loop_
_entity.id
_entity.type
_entity.pdbx_description
1 polymer ?
#
loop_
_entity_poly.entity_id
_entity_poly.type
_entity_poly.pdbx_seq_one_letter_code
_entity_poly.pdbx_strand_id
1 'polypeptide(L)'
;MSHKRSACVTQRNKKIWTKNLMEFQDSHRKRRPVPLEEHSLENNCRIPIKLQIVGRYLFLGGTIKGRKGKTKEISKEVTFLWQKKLNFSYLSIQNVQAKVEKVLNTYDKCVKQGKYDSLKGTFDITKENGEWLYSEDRSYIIFKLKARDSLCMQLERQPVPKQSIHPKEEKCP
;
A
#
# COMPACT_ATOMS: atom_id res chain seq x y z
N MET A 1 -22.30 -26.19 -43.83
CA MET A 1 -21.58 -25.24 -44.71
C MET A 1 -20.79 -24.27 -43.86
N SER A 2 -19.47 -24.22 -44.01
CA SER A 2 -18.63 -23.25 -43.29
C SER A 2 -18.56 -21.96 -44.10
N HIS A 3 -19.25 -20.91 -43.64
CA HIS A 3 -19.17 -19.59 -44.27
C HIS A 3 -17.77 -19.02 -44.03
N LYS A 4 -16.87 -19.19 -45.02
CA LYS A 4 -15.57 -18.51 -45.04
C LYS A 4 -15.82 -17.00 -44.99
N ARG A 5 -15.35 -16.35 -43.92
CA ARG A 5 -15.40 -14.88 -43.80
C ARG A 5 -14.63 -14.26 -44.96
N SER A 6 -15.18 -13.18 -45.54
CA SER A 6 -14.54 -12.49 -46.65
C SER A 6 -13.17 -11.93 -46.24
N ALA A 7 -12.22 -11.92 -47.19
CA ALA A 7 -10.84 -11.47 -46.94
C ALA A 7 -10.77 -10.05 -46.33
N CYS A 8 -11.68 -9.17 -46.75
CA CYS A 8 -11.81 -7.81 -46.22
C CYS A 8 -12.14 -7.78 -44.71
N VAL A 9 -13.08 -8.63 -44.26
CA VAL A 9 -13.45 -8.73 -42.83
C VAL A 9 -12.29 -9.29 -42.01
N THR A 10 -11.60 -10.30 -42.53
CA THR A 10 -10.43 -10.90 -41.88
C THR A 10 -9.30 -9.87 -41.72
N GLN A 11 -9.04 -9.05 -42.74
CA GLN A 11 -7.99 -8.03 -42.70
C GLN A 11 -8.35 -6.86 -41.78
N ARG A 12 -9.62 -6.44 -41.74
CA ARG A 12 -10.11 -5.44 -40.78
C ARG A 12 -9.96 -5.92 -39.33
N ASN A 13 -10.35 -7.17 -39.06
CA ASN A 13 -10.19 -7.77 -37.73
C ASN A 13 -8.73 -7.87 -37.32
N LYS A 14 -7.84 -8.25 -38.26
CA LYS A 14 -6.40 -8.27 -38.01
C LYS A 14 -5.87 -6.90 -37.58
N LYS A 15 -6.24 -5.82 -38.29
CA LYS A 15 -5.84 -4.45 -37.93
C LYS A 15 -6.34 -4.03 -36.55
N ILE A 16 -7.60 -4.35 -36.22
CA ILE A 16 -8.18 -4.06 -34.89
C ILE A 16 -7.42 -4.81 -33.80
N TRP A 17 -7.15 -6.09 -34.01
CA TRP A 17 -6.38 -6.91 -33.08
C TRP A 17 -4.97 -6.36 -32.86
N THR A 18 -4.26 -6.00 -33.93
CA THR A 18 -2.91 -5.43 -33.82
C THR A 18 -2.91 -4.11 -33.06
N LYS A 19 -3.90 -3.23 -33.32
CA LYS A 19 -4.04 -1.96 -32.60
C LYS A 19 -4.31 -2.19 -31.11
N ASN A 20 -5.28 -3.03 -30.79
CA ASN A 20 -5.63 -3.36 -29.41
C ASN A 20 -4.46 -4.02 -28.66
N LEU A 21 -3.69 -4.87 -29.35
CA LEU A 21 -2.51 -5.52 -28.78
C LEU A 21 -1.40 -4.49 -28.47
N MET A 22 -1.14 -3.54 -29.37
CA MET A 22 -0.18 -2.47 -29.13
C MET A 22 -0.62 -1.56 -27.96
N GLU A 23 -1.89 -1.15 -27.94
CA GLU A 23 -2.45 -0.37 -26.82
C GLU A 23 -2.37 -1.13 -25.49
N PHE A 24 -2.63 -2.44 -25.50
CA PHE A 24 -2.50 -3.29 -24.32
C PHE A 24 -1.04 -3.36 -23.84
N GLN A 25 -0.08 -3.61 -24.72
CA GLN A 25 1.35 -3.66 -24.39
C GLN A 25 1.86 -2.32 -23.86
N ASP A 26 1.46 -1.20 -24.47
CA ASP A 26 1.79 0.15 -23.99
C ASP A 26 1.19 0.43 -22.61
N SER A 27 -0.04 -0.01 -22.37
CA SER A 27 -0.68 0.11 -21.05
C SER A 27 0.04 -0.72 -19.99
N HIS A 28 0.54 -1.90 -20.36
CA HIS A 28 1.29 -2.77 -19.45
C HIS A 28 2.62 -2.12 -19.05
N ARG A 29 3.34 -1.52 -20.00
CA ARG A 29 4.60 -0.80 -19.74
C ARG A 29 4.43 0.42 -18.84
N LYS A 30 3.26 1.07 -18.85
CA LYS A 30 2.95 2.22 -17.99
C LYS A 30 2.67 1.85 -16.53
N ARG A 31 2.31 0.60 -16.26
CA ARG A 31 2.06 0.11 -14.90
C ARG A 31 3.40 -0.14 -14.21
N ARG A 32 3.81 0.77 -13.33
CA ARG A 32 4.92 0.46 -12.42
C ARG A 32 4.45 -0.58 -11.42
N PRO A 33 5.24 -1.64 -11.14
CA PRO A 33 4.93 -2.56 -10.07
C PRO A 33 4.96 -1.80 -8.76
N VAL A 34 3.82 -1.80 -8.05
CA VAL A 34 3.76 -1.35 -6.65
C VAL A 34 4.17 -2.56 -5.79
N PRO A 35 5.19 -2.43 -4.92
CA PRO A 35 5.53 -3.48 -3.97
C PRO A 35 4.31 -3.88 -3.14
N LEU A 36 4.07 -5.18 -3.01
CA LEU A 36 3.00 -5.69 -2.17
C LEU A 36 3.39 -5.55 -0.69
N GLU A 37 2.41 -5.17 0.13
CA GLU A 37 2.59 -5.08 1.58
C GLU A 37 1.83 -6.24 2.22
N GLU A 38 2.55 -7.34 2.47
CA GLU A 38 1.98 -8.60 2.95
C GLU A 38 1.59 -8.53 4.43
N HIS A 39 2.35 -7.76 5.21
CA HIS A 39 2.11 -7.58 6.63
C HIS A 39 1.04 -6.50 6.88
N SER A 40 0.36 -6.63 8.03
CA SER A 40 -0.58 -5.62 8.50
C SER A 40 0.15 -4.30 8.75
N LEU A 41 -0.47 -3.17 8.38
CA LEU A 41 0.09 -1.84 8.63
C LEU A 41 0.19 -1.53 10.13
N GLU A 42 -0.54 -2.26 10.99
CA GLU A 42 -0.45 -2.18 12.45
C GLU A 42 0.95 -2.53 12.97
N ASN A 43 1.66 -3.40 12.24
CA ASN A 43 2.99 -3.86 12.60
C ASN A 43 4.07 -2.83 12.30
N ASN A 44 3.75 -1.75 11.57
CA ASN A 44 4.71 -0.69 11.29
C ASN A 44 5.05 0.09 12.56
N CYS A 45 6.28 0.58 12.66
CA CYS A 45 6.71 1.46 13.76
C CYS A 45 6.51 2.95 13.45
N ARG A 46 6.11 3.27 12.22
CA ARG A 46 5.97 4.62 11.67
C ARG A 46 4.71 4.73 10.84
N ILE A 47 4.30 5.96 10.54
CA ILE A 47 3.18 6.23 9.63
C ILE A 47 3.54 5.70 8.24
N PRO A 48 2.67 4.90 7.59
CA PRO A 48 2.95 4.34 6.28
C PRO A 48 3.02 5.43 5.20
N ILE A 49 3.77 5.17 4.14
CA ILE A 49 3.70 5.99 2.92
C ILE A 49 2.47 5.61 2.09
N LYS A 50 1.99 6.52 1.24
CA LYS A 50 0.82 6.25 0.38
C LYS A 50 1.01 5.00 -0.49
N LEU A 51 2.24 4.73 -0.92
CA LEU A 51 2.56 3.55 -1.72
C LEU A 51 2.34 2.24 -0.94
N GLN A 52 2.63 2.20 0.37
CA GLN A 52 2.38 1.02 1.22
C GLN A 52 0.88 0.79 1.44
N ILE A 53 0.08 1.86 1.56
CA ILE A 53 -1.38 1.75 1.57
C ILE A 53 -1.89 1.07 0.29
N VAL A 54 -1.35 1.46 -0.87
CA VAL A 54 -1.69 0.84 -2.16
C VAL A 54 -1.20 -0.61 -2.22
N GLY A 55 0.03 -0.88 -1.79
CA GLY A 55 0.60 -2.23 -1.72
C GLY A 55 -0.27 -3.18 -0.87
N ARG A 56 -0.71 -2.70 0.30
CA ARG A 56 -1.61 -3.43 1.20
C ARG A 56 -2.97 -3.69 0.54
N TYR A 57 -3.53 -2.69 -0.14
CA TYR A 57 -4.78 -2.82 -0.89
C TYR A 57 -4.72 -3.86 -2.01
N LEU A 58 -3.58 -3.92 -2.72
CA LEU A 58 -3.38 -4.91 -3.77
C LEU A 58 -3.24 -6.32 -3.18
N PHE A 59 -2.48 -6.47 -2.09
CA PHE A 59 -2.33 -7.74 -1.38
C PHE A 59 -3.67 -8.28 -0.86
N LEU A 60 -4.48 -7.43 -0.22
CA LEU A 60 -5.82 -7.78 0.24
C LEU A 60 -6.78 -8.14 -0.90
N GLY A 61 -6.43 -7.86 -2.15
CA GLY A 61 -7.20 -8.30 -3.32
C GLY A 61 -7.32 -9.82 -3.44
N GLY A 62 -6.40 -10.59 -2.86
CA GLY A 62 -6.47 -12.05 -2.84
C GLY A 62 -7.46 -12.62 -1.82
N THR A 63 -7.72 -11.91 -0.72
CA THR A 63 -8.53 -12.38 0.42
C THR A 63 -9.88 -11.69 0.52
N ILE A 64 -9.95 -10.38 0.27
CA ILE A 64 -11.15 -9.57 0.49
C ILE A 64 -11.70 -9.08 -0.85
N LYS A 65 -12.92 -9.52 -1.18
CA LYS A 65 -13.64 -9.03 -2.36
C LYS A 65 -14.19 -7.63 -2.14
N GLY A 66 -14.03 -6.78 -3.16
CA GLY A 66 -14.62 -5.45 -3.22
C GLY A 66 -13.78 -4.34 -2.59
N ARG A 67 -13.89 -3.13 -3.14
CA ARG A 67 -13.13 -1.94 -2.70
C ARG A 67 -13.48 -1.56 -1.26
N LYS A 68 -14.77 -1.52 -0.93
CA LYS A 68 -15.27 -1.11 0.39
C LYS A 68 -14.74 -1.97 1.54
N GLY A 69 -14.69 -3.30 1.34
CA GLY A 69 -14.14 -4.22 2.34
C GLY A 69 -12.66 -3.96 2.59
N LYS A 70 -11.88 -3.86 1.51
CA LYS A 70 -10.43 -3.58 1.59
C LYS A 70 -10.13 -2.23 2.23
N THR A 71 -10.86 -1.17 1.87
CA THR A 71 -10.73 0.15 2.49
C THR A 71 -11.01 0.10 3.98
N LYS A 72 -12.09 -0.60 4.40
CA LYS A 72 -12.43 -0.74 5.82
C LYS A 72 -11.30 -1.40 6.61
N GLU A 73 -10.73 -2.46 6.07
CA GLU A 73 -9.66 -3.22 6.75
C GLU A 73 -8.40 -2.38 6.92
N ILE A 74 -7.91 -1.77 5.83
CA ILE A 74 -6.77 -0.84 5.87
C ILE A 74 -7.03 0.31 6.86
N SER A 75 -8.26 0.81 6.91
CA SER A 75 -8.59 1.91 7.82
C SER A 75 -8.55 1.50 9.28
N LYS A 76 -8.94 0.26 9.62
CA LYS A 76 -8.73 -0.28 10.97
C LYS A 76 -7.25 -0.37 11.28
N GLU A 77 -6.47 -0.97 10.38
CA GLU A 77 -5.02 -1.16 10.57
C GLU A 77 -4.31 0.18 10.84
N VAL A 78 -4.63 1.19 10.04
CA VAL A 78 -4.04 2.52 10.18
C VAL A 78 -4.54 3.24 11.44
N THR A 79 -5.82 3.11 11.79
CA THR A 79 -6.36 3.73 13.02
C THR A 79 -5.73 3.10 14.26
N PHE A 80 -5.55 1.78 14.25
CA PHE A 80 -4.90 1.06 15.34
C PHE A 80 -3.43 1.49 15.49
N LEU A 81 -2.67 1.53 14.39
CA LEU A 81 -1.31 2.05 14.38
C LEU A 81 -1.24 3.45 15.01
N TRP A 82 -2.12 4.36 14.56
CA TRP A 82 -2.16 5.75 15.02
C TRP A 82 -2.44 5.86 16.52
N GLN A 83 -3.51 5.23 16.99
CA GLN A 83 -3.99 5.42 18.36
C GLN A 83 -3.28 4.53 19.38
N LYS A 84 -3.01 3.27 19.03
CA LYS A 84 -2.50 2.26 19.98
C LYS A 84 -0.99 2.14 20.01
N LYS A 85 -0.33 2.31 18.86
CA LYS A 85 1.12 2.10 18.76
C LYS A 85 1.89 3.42 18.78
N LEU A 86 1.36 4.42 18.07
CA LEU A 86 1.94 5.76 18.04
C LEU A 86 1.47 6.64 19.20
N ASN A 87 0.40 6.25 19.90
CA ASN A 87 -0.19 6.96 21.04
C ASN A 87 -0.60 8.39 20.68
N PHE A 88 -1.17 8.57 19.49
CA PHE A 88 -1.73 9.84 19.07
C PHE A 88 -3.20 9.97 19.43
N SER A 89 -3.72 11.19 19.33
CA SER A 89 -5.10 11.53 19.67
C SER A 89 -6.11 10.67 18.90
N TYR A 90 -7.31 10.58 19.47
CA TYR A 90 -8.42 9.89 18.82
C TYR A 90 -8.68 10.44 17.41
N LEU A 91 -9.05 9.52 16.53
CA LEU A 91 -9.31 9.77 15.13
C LEU A 91 -10.51 8.94 14.68
N SER A 92 -11.45 9.59 14.01
CA SER A 92 -12.61 8.91 13.43
C SER A 92 -12.17 7.96 12.32
N ILE A 93 -12.62 6.71 12.40
CA ILE A 93 -12.36 5.71 11.36
C ILE A 93 -12.96 6.11 10.00
N GLN A 94 -14.04 6.90 9.99
CA GLN A 94 -14.66 7.40 8.76
C GLN A 94 -13.73 8.38 8.02
N ASN A 95 -13.02 9.24 8.77
CA ASN A 95 -12.04 10.17 8.19
C ASN A 95 -10.87 9.40 7.58
N VAL A 96 -10.40 8.35 8.26
CA VAL A 96 -9.35 7.46 7.73
C VAL A 96 -9.83 6.79 6.45
N GLN A 97 -11.05 6.26 6.43
CA GLN A 97 -11.63 5.64 5.23
C GLN A 97 -11.67 6.61 4.05
N ALA A 98 -12.16 7.84 4.24
CA ALA A 98 -12.20 8.86 3.20
C ALA A 98 -10.79 9.18 2.67
N LYS A 99 -9.78 9.24 3.55
CA LYS A 99 -8.39 9.48 3.16
C LYS A 99 -7.76 8.30 2.43
N VAL A 100 -8.02 7.06 2.85
CA VAL A 100 -7.60 5.86 2.13
C VAL A 100 -8.22 5.84 0.73
N GLU A 101 -9.52 6.16 0.60
CA GLU A 101 -10.16 6.26 -0.72
C GLU A 101 -9.54 7.34 -1.61
N LYS A 102 -9.17 8.50 -1.05
CA LYS A 102 -8.43 9.54 -1.80
C LYS A 102 -7.09 9.02 -2.34
N VAL A 103 -6.35 8.24 -1.56
CA VAL A 103 -5.09 7.61 -2.00
C VAL A 103 -5.35 6.60 -3.12
N LEU A 104 -6.37 5.73 -2.97
CA LEU A 104 -6.72 4.75 -3.99
C LEU A 104 -7.20 5.42 -5.29
N ASN A 105 -7.99 6.49 -5.19
CA ASN A 105 -8.41 7.28 -6.36
C ASN A 105 -7.21 7.95 -7.05
N THR A 106 -6.23 8.40 -6.27
CA THR A 106 -4.97 8.94 -6.81
C THR A 106 -4.21 7.84 -7.54
N TYR A 107 -4.10 6.64 -6.96
CA TYR A 107 -3.49 5.49 -7.60
C TYR A 107 -4.18 5.10 -8.91
N ASP A 108 -5.51 5.06 -8.95
CA ASP A 108 -6.27 4.77 -10.18
C ASP A 108 -5.94 5.78 -11.30
N LYS A 109 -5.73 7.05 -10.96
CA LYS A 109 -5.27 8.09 -11.90
C LYS A 109 -3.82 7.88 -12.31
N CYS A 110 -2.92 7.55 -11.37
CA CYS A 110 -1.52 7.26 -11.63
C CYS A 110 -1.35 6.09 -12.60
N VAL A 111 -2.13 5.01 -12.43
CA VAL A 111 -2.12 3.84 -13.32
C VAL A 111 -2.51 4.23 -14.75
N LYS A 112 -3.49 5.12 -14.91
CA LYS A 112 -3.90 5.61 -16.24
C LYS A 112 -2.84 6.51 -16.89
N GLN A 113 -2.15 7.33 -16.10
CA GLN A 113 -1.22 8.35 -16.59
C GLN A 113 0.25 7.89 -16.63
N GLY A 114 0.60 6.79 -15.95
CA GLY A 114 1.98 6.31 -15.80
C GLY A 114 2.86 7.17 -14.87
N LYS A 115 2.27 8.11 -14.11
CA LYS A 115 2.99 9.03 -13.20
C LYS A 115 2.66 8.69 -11.75
N TYR A 116 3.66 8.32 -10.96
CA TYR A 116 3.47 7.78 -9.60
C TYR A 116 4.04 8.68 -8.47
N ASP A 117 4.59 9.84 -8.80
CA ASP A 117 5.29 10.69 -7.83
C ASP A 117 4.39 11.18 -6.68
N SER A 118 3.09 11.34 -6.94
CA SER A 118 2.09 11.71 -5.93
C SER A 118 1.90 10.67 -4.81
N LEU A 119 2.36 9.42 -5.01
CA LEU A 119 2.25 8.32 -4.05
C LEU A 119 3.54 8.10 -3.22
N LYS A 120 4.61 8.84 -3.48
CA LYS A 120 5.87 8.72 -2.72
C LYS A 120 5.82 9.38 -1.34
N GLY A 121 4.84 10.25 -1.11
CA GLY A 121 4.69 10.96 0.17
C GLY A 121 4.11 10.10 1.29
N THR A 122 4.30 10.56 2.53
CA THR A 122 3.69 10.00 3.74
C THR A 122 2.16 10.01 3.66
N PHE A 123 1.50 9.01 4.24
CA PHE A 123 0.06 9.01 4.36
C PHE A 123 -0.35 10.00 5.45
N ASP A 124 -0.86 11.16 5.02
CA ASP A 124 -1.29 12.20 5.95
C ASP A 124 -2.67 11.86 6.54
N ILE A 125 -2.68 11.55 7.83
CA ILE A 125 -3.86 11.14 8.62
C ILE A 125 -4.50 12.33 9.40
N THR A 126 -3.98 13.56 9.26
CA THR A 126 -4.47 14.76 9.98
C THR A 126 -5.92 15.16 9.62
N LYS A 127 -6.45 16.31 10.10
CA LYS A 127 -7.81 16.75 9.74
C LYS A 127 -7.97 16.97 8.23
N GLU A 128 -9.21 17.16 7.76
CA GLU A 128 -9.54 17.34 6.34
C GLU A 128 -8.81 18.54 5.69
N ASN A 129 -8.44 19.53 6.50
CA ASN A 129 -7.75 20.75 6.08
C ASN A 129 -6.21 20.64 6.15
N GLY A 130 -5.66 19.49 6.56
CA GLY A 130 -4.22 19.36 6.85
C GLY A 130 -3.79 19.98 8.19
N GLU A 131 -4.75 20.45 8.99
CA GLU A 131 -4.51 20.95 10.33
C GLU A 131 -4.22 19.78 11.28
N TRP A 132 -3.10 19.91 11.99
CA TRP A 132 -2.79 19.08 13.15
C TRP A 132 -3.83 19.35 14.23
N LEU A 133 -4.17 18.35 15.05
CA LEU A 133 -5.19 18.54 16.09
C LEU A 133 -4.83 19.70 17.04
N TYR A 134 -3.53 19.93 17.29
CA TYR A 134 -2.94 21.10 17.96
C TYR A 134 -1.54 21.45 17.39
N SER A 135 -1.08 22.70 17.56
CA SER A 135 0.27 23.14 17.16
C SER A 135 1.37 22.51 18.03
N GLU A 136 1.12 22.28 19.33
CA GLU A 136 2.05 21.54 20.18
C GLU A 136 2.16 20.07 19.78
N ASP A 137 1.03 19.44 19.39
CA ASP A 137 1.00 18.07 18.90
C ASP A 137 1.84 17.91 17.64
N ARG A 138 1.83 18.87 16.71
CA ARG A 138 2.67 18.81 15.51
C ARG A 138 4.16 18.67 15.86
N SER A 139 4.65 19.53 16.76
CA SER A 139 6.05 19.53 17.17
C SER A 139 6.42 18.28 17.96
N TYR A 140 5.53 17.84 18.87
CA TYR A 140 5.70 16.61 19.64
C TYR A 140 5.66 15.35 18.77
N ILE A 141 4.78 15.30 17.78
CA ILE A 141 4.65 14.19 16.84
C ILE A 141 5.86 14.14 15.91
N ILE A 142 6.30 15.28 15.35
CA ILE A 142 7.53 15.36 14.56
C ILE A 142 8.75 14.94 15.40
N PHE A 143 8.83 15.40 16.66
CA PHE A 143 9.87 15.00 17.59
C PHE A 143 9.85 13.50 17.88
N LYS A 144 8.67 12.93 18.19
CA LYS A 144 8.51 11.49 18.42
C LYS A 144 8.82 10.66 17.17
N LEU A 145 8.44 11.12 15.99
CA LEU A 145 8.79 10.48 14.72
C LEU A 145 10.31 10.49 14.54
N LYS A 146 10.98 11.63 14.71
CA LYS A 146 12.46 11.71 14.61
C LYS A 146 13.18 10.86 15.66
N ALA A 147 12.70 10.85 16.90
CA ALA A 147 13.28 10.06 18.00
C ALA A 147 13.07 8.54 17.79
N ARG A 148 11.87 8.12 17.38
CA ARG A 148 11.59 6.71 17.05
C ARG A 148 12.27 6.28 15.76
N ASP A 149 12.48 7.18 14.81
CA ASP A 149 13.22 6.85 13.59
C ASP A 149 14.65 6.39 13.92
N SER A 150 15.28 7.03 14.92
CA SER A 150 16.57 6.62 15.47
C SER A 150 16.49 5.27 16.21
N LEU A 151 15.44 5.05 17.01
CA LEU A 151 15.27 3.82 17.80
C LEU A 151 14.92 2.59 16.92
N CYS A 152 14.13 2.80 15.88
CA CYS A 152 13.72 1.76 14.93
C CYS A 152 14.88 1.35 14.03
N MET A 153 15.73 2.30 13.62
CA MET A 153 17.00 2.02 12.95
C MET A 153 17.96 1.22 13.83
N GLN A 154 17.91 1.37 15.15
CA GLN A 154 18.69 0.55 16.08
C GLN A 154 18.13 -0.87 16.24
N LEU A 155 16.80 -1.04 16.20
CA LEU A 155 16.17 -2.37 16.22
C LEU A 155 16.39 -3.14 14.90
N GLU A 156 16.30 -2.48 13.75
CA GLU A 156 16.55 -3.10 12.43
C GLU A 156 18.05 -3.41 12.19
N ARG A 157 18.95 -2.74 12.93
CA ARG A 157 20.39 -3.04 12.91
C ARG A 157 20.81 -4.15 13.88
N GLN A 158 19.91 -4.69 14.69
CA GLN A 158 20.23 -5.89 15.45
C GLN A 158 20.23 -7.08 14.50
N PRO A 159 21.37 -7.76 14.28
CA PRO A 159 21.35 -9.02 13.55
C PRO A 159 20.47 -9.98 14.32
N VAL A 160 19.55 -10.63 13.59
CA VAL A 160 18.77 -11.78 14.08
C VAL A 160 19.73 -12.67 14.87
N PRO A 161 19.47 -12.98 16.16
CA PRO A 161 20.30 -13.94 16.86
C PRO A 161 20.17 -15.22 16.07
N LYS A 162 21.28 -15.71 15.50
CA LYS A 162 21.35 -17.06 14.97
C LYS A 162 21.04 -17.98 16.14
N GLN A 163 19.78 -18.39 16.27
CA GLN A 163 19.46 -19.60 17.01
C GLN A 163 20.08 -20.73 16.20
N SER A 164 21.34 -21.04 16.50
CA SER A 164 21.93 -22.31 16.14
C SER A 164 21.14 -23.39 16.89
N ILE A 165 20.18 -23.96 16.18
CA ILE A 165 19.62 -25.26 16.50
C ILE A 165 20.80 -26.23 16.42
N HIS A 166 21.29 -26.68 17.57
CA HIS A 166 21.91 -27.99 17.67
C HIS A 166 21.12 -28.80 18.70
N PRO A 167 20.63 -30.00 18.33
CA PRO A 167 20.03 -30.91 19.27
C PRO A 167 21.10 -31.36 20.25
N LYS A 168 20.88 -31.15 21.55
CA LYS A 168 21.64 -31.87 22.58
C LYS A 168 21.20 -33.33 22.51
N GLU A 169 22.10 -34.19 22.05
CA GLU A 169 22.01 -35.63 22.33
C GLU A 169 22.16 -35.84 23.85
N GLU A 170 21.23 -36.62 24.40
CA GLU A 170 21.29 -37.15 25.76
C GLU A 170 22.48 -38.08 25.93
N LYS A 171 23.18 -38.01 27.08
CA LYS A 171 23.66 -39.20 27.79
C LYS A 171 23.69 -38.93 29.31
N CYS A 172 23.10 -39.86 30.07
CA CYS A 172 23.26 -40.04 31.52
C CYS A 172 24.73 -40.32 31.88
N PRO A 173 25.14 -40.05 33.13
CA PRO A 173 24.95 -41.01 34.22
C PRO A 173 24.17 -40.47 35.42
#